data_AF-X1PKM4-F1
#
_entry.id   AF-X1PKM4-F1
#
_cell.length_a   1.000
_cell.length_b   1.000
_cell.length_c   1.000
_cell.angle_alpha   90.00
_cell.angle_beta   90.00
_cell.angle_gamma   90.00
#
_symmetry.space_group_name_H-M   'P 1'
#
loop_
_entity.id
_entity.type
_entity.pdbx_description
1 polymer ?
#
loop_
_entity_poly.entity_id
_entity_poly.type
_entity_poly.pdbx_seq_one_letter_code
_entity_poly.pdbx_strand_id
1 'polypeptide(L)'
;VGHFIEPVFKPLGFDWRMAVATISGIAAKEIVVSTMGTLYSIAEADEESESLRDTLANEYHPLIGYNFMLFSLLYFPCMAGIAVFRREAGSKEMWFQIGYTLLLAWVVSFVMFQIGRLFI
;
A
#
# COMPACT_ATOMS: atom_id res chain seq x y z
N VAL A 1 12.51 -7.53 8.11
CA VAL A 1 12.11 -6.10 8.06
C VAL A 1 10.58 -5.93 8.10
N GLY A 2 9.79 -6.73 7.37
CA GLY A 2 8.31 -6.64 7.37
C GLY A 2 7.62 -6.70 8.75
N HIS A 3 8.07 -7.58 9.66
CA HIS A 3 7.51 -7.67 11.02
C HIS A 3 7.73 -6.43 11.90
N PHE A 4 8.69 -5.55 11.56
CA PHE A 4 8.92 -4.31 12.32
C PHE A 4 7.92 -3.21 11.96
N ILE A 5 7.32 -3.32 10.77
CA ILE A 5 6.35 -2.38 10.21
C ILE A 5 4.91 -2.88 10.44
N GLU A 6 4.74 -4.18 10.63
CA GLU A 6 3.49 -4.85 11.02
C GLU A 6 2.67 -4.12 12.10
N PRO A 7 3.20 -3.63 13.25
CA PRO A 7 2.34 -3.00 14.27
C PRO A 7 1.64 -1.71 13.80
N VAL A 8 2.22 -1.00 12.83
CA VAL A 8 1.63 0.24 12.27
C VAL A 8 0.54 -0.08 11.24
N PHE A 9 0.63 -1.24 10.57
CA PHE A 9 -0.27 -1.66 9.50
C PHE A 9 -1.36 -2.66 9.96
N LYS A 10 -1.13 -3.35 11.07
CA LYS A 10 -2.11 -4.20 11.77
C LYS A 10 -3.45 -3.52 12.07
N PRO A 11 -3.51 -2.25 12.55
CA PRO A 11 -4.78 -1.57 12.75
C PRO A 11 -5.53 -1.23 11.45
N LEU A 12 -4.89 -1.37 10.28
CA LEU A 12 -5.52 -1.20 8.96
C LEU A 12 -5.97 -2.53 8.34
N GLY A 13 -5.73 -3.66 9.03
CA GLY A 13 -5.97 -5.00 8.50
C GLY A 13 -4.96 -5.43 7.44
N PHE A 14 -3.80 -4.77 7.35
CA PHE A 14 -2.75 -5.15 6.41
C PHE A 14 -1.76 -6.11 7.06
N ASP A 15 -1.49 -7.21 6.38
CA ASP A 15 -0.44 -8.15 6.76
C ASP A 15 0.97 -7.63 6.45
N TRP A 16 1.97 -8.29 7.03
CA TRP A 16 3.38 -7.98 6.76
C TRP A 16 3.73 -8.05 5.27
N ARG A 17 3.03 -8.91 4.51
CA ARG A 17 3.16 -9.04 3.06
C ARG A 17 2.76 -7.74 2.37
N MET A 18 1.56 -7.23 2.68
CA MET A 18 1.02 -5.99 2.13
C MET A 18 1.90 -4.80 2.47
N ALA A 19 2.40 -4.73 3.71
CA ALA A 19 3.34 -3.68 4.12
C ALA A 19 4.62 -3.69 3.27
N VAL A 20 5.21 -4.87 3.02
CA VAL A 20 6.40 -5.00 2.16
C VAL A 20 6.08 -4.64 0.70
N ALA A 21 4.92 -5.03 0.19
CA ALA A 21 4.49 -4.69 -1.16
C ALA A 21 4.23 -3.20 -1.35
N THR A 22 3.71 -2.49 -0.34
CA THR A 22 3.57 -1.03 -0.44
C THR A 22 4.92 -0.33 -0.44
N ILE A 23 5.90 -0.85 0.32
CA ILE A 23 7.25 -0.29 0.34
C ILE A 23 7.96 -0.50 -1.00
N SER A 24 7.82 -1.67 -1.63
CA SER A 24 8.36 -1.88 -2.99
C SER A 24 7.64 -1.03 -4.02
N GLY A 25 6.35 -0.75 -3.80
CA GLY A 25 5.53 0.18 -4.59
C GLY A 25 6.01 1.63 -4.62
N ILE A 26 6.93 2.03 -3.74
CA ILE A 26 7.54 3.37 -3.76
C ILE A 26 8.34 3.56 -5.04
N ALA A 27 8.93 2.48 -5.57
CA ALA A 27 9.69 2.52 -6.80
C ALA A 27 8.79 2.74 -8.03
N ALA A 28 7.73 1.94 -8.15
CA ALA A 28 6.66 2.11 -9.12
C ALA A 28 5.39 1.42 -8.62
N LYS A 29 4.22 1.98 -8.93
CA LYS A 29 2.93 1.44 -8.44
C LYS A 29 2.64 0.02 -8.98
N GLU A 30 3.14 -0.31 -10.16
CA GLU A 30 3.00 -1.64 -10.79
C GLU A 30 3.84 -2.72 -10.07
N ILE A 31 4.92 -2.33 -9.39
CA ILE A 31 5.80 -3.27 -8.66
C ILE A 31 5.09 -3.85 -7.43
N VAL A 32 4.02 -3.21 -6.94
CA VAL A 32 3.20 -3.73 -5.83
C VAL A 32 2.63 -5.10 -6.18
N VAL A 33 2.08 -5.26 -7.39
CA VAL A 33 1.45 -6.51 -7.84
C VAL A 33 2.50 -7.61 -8.03
N SER A 34 3.62 -7.28 -8.68
CA SER A 34 4.75 -8.19 -8.87
C SER A 34 5.36 -8.67 -7.53
N THR A 35 5.42 -7.78 -6.53
CA THR A 35 5.91 -8.12 -5.19
C THR A 35 4.92 -9.04 -4.46
N MET A 36 3.61 -8.79 -4.57
CA MET A 36 2.58 -9.71 -4.07
C MET A 36 2.68 -11.09 -4.72
N GLY A 37 2.85 -11.12 -6.04
CA GLY A 37 3.07 -12.36 -6.79
C GLY A 37 4.23 -13.19 -6.29
N THR A 38 5.38 -12.53 -6.08
CA THR A 38 6.60 -13.16 -5.56
C THR A 38 6.41 -13.66 -4.13
N LEU A 39 5.75 -12.88 -3.26
CA LEU A 39 5.51 -13.26 -1.86
C LEU A 39 4.55 -14.45 -1.72
N TYR A 40 3.59 -14.58 -2.62
CA TYR A 40 2.70 -15.74 -2.70
C TYR A 40 3.30 -16.93 -3.47
N SER A 41 4.56 -16.84 -3.90
CA SER A 41 5.29 -17.89 -4.62
C SER A 41 4.56 -18.38 -5.87
N ILE A 42 3.81 -17.48 -6.52
CA ILE A 42 3.14 -17.76 -7.78
C ILE A 42 4.14 -17.43 -8.88
N ALA A 43 4.65 -18.47 -9.55
CA ALA A 43 5.76 -18.39 -10.48
C ALA A 43 5.50 -17.47 -11.70
N GLU A 44 4.23 -17.15 -11.99
CA GLU A 44 3.80 -16.22 -13.05
C GLU A 44 2.68 -15.30 -12.56
N ALA A 45 2.93 -14.57 -11.47
CA ALA A 45 1.99 -13.55 -11.01
C ALA A 45 2.22 -12.22 -11.74
N ASP A 46 1.50 -12.07 -12.85
CA ASP A 46 1.33 -10.80 -13.58
C ASP A 46 -0.05 -10.17 -13.26
N GLU A 47 -0.34 -8.96 -13.75
CA GLU A 47 -1.61 -8.25 -13.45
C GLU A 47 -2.86 -9.03 -13.91
N GLU A 48 -2.70 -9.93 -14.90
CA GLU A 48 -3.74 -10.81 -15.44
C GLU A 48 -3.79 -12.21 -14.80
N SER A 49 -2.94 -12.53 -13.81
CA SER A 49 -2.92 -13.87 -13.21
C SER A 49 -4.19 -14.16 -12.38
N GLU A 50 -5.07 -15.02 -12.90
CA GLU A 50 -6.27 -15.48 -12.18
C GLU A 50 -5.94 -16.21 -10.88
N SER A 51 -4.83 -16.94 -10.84
CA SER A 51 -4.38 -17.68 -9.64
C SER A 51 -4.04 -16.78 -8.46
N LEU A 52 -3.45 -15.60 -8.72
CA LEU A 52 -3.18 -14.60 -7.68
C LEU A 52 -4.49 -13.99 -7.17
N ARG A 53 -5.42 -13.68 -8.08
CA ARG A 53 -6.74 -13.14 -7.74
C ARG A 53 -7.56 -14.09 -6.88
N ASP A 54 -7.60 -15.37 -7.22
CA ASP A 54 -8.33 -16.38 -6.44
C ASP A 54 -7.69 -16.60 -5.06
N THR A 55 -6.37 -16.61 -4.97
CA THR A 55 -5.67 -16.74 -3.68
C THR A 55 -5.96 -15.53 -2.79
N LEU A 56 -5.86 -14.32 -3.34
CA LEU A 56 -6.19 -13.08 -2.62
C LEU A 56 -7.66 -13.02 -2.21
N ALA A 57 -8.59 -13.47 -3.05
CA ALA A 57 -10.02 -13.46 -2.77
C ALA A 57 -10.43 -14.49 -1.69
N ASN A 58 -9.71 -15.61 -1.59
CA ASN A 58 -9.94 -16.60 -0.54
C ASN A 58 -9.29 -16.22 0.80
N GLU A 59 -8.16 -15.51 0.77
CA GLU A 59 -7.38 -15.18 1.98
C GLU A 59 -7.77 -13.82 2.59
N TYR A 60 -8.19 -12.85 1.77
CA TYR A 60 -8.54 -11.50 2.23
C TYR A 60 -10.02 -11.17 2.05
N HIS A 61 -10.62 -10.59 3.08
CA HIS A 61 -11.94 -10.00 2.98
C HIS A 61 -11.92 -8.82 1.98
N PRO A 62 -12.95 -8.61 1.14
CA PRO A 62 -12.99 -7.52 0.16
C PRO A 62 -12.80 -6.12 0.78
N LEU A 63 -13.09 -5.97 2.08
CA LEU A 63 -12.77 -4.75 2.85
C LEU A 63 -11.28 -4.42 2.85
N ILE A 64 -10.43 -5.43 3.08
CA ILE A 64 -8.98 -5.26 3.16
C ILE A 64 -8.44 -4.88 1.78
N GLY A 65 -8.95 -5.53 0.72
CA GLY A 65 -8.61 -5.18 -0.67
C GLY A 65 -8.97 -3.73 -1.01
N TYR A 66 -10.16 -3.27 -0.62
CA TYR A 66 -10.57 -1.88 -0.82
C TYR A 66 -9.67 -0.90 -0.04
N ASN A 67 -9.37 -1.23 1.21
CA ASN A 67 -8.51 -0.40 2.04
C ASN A 67 -7.08 -0.30 1.48
N PHE A 68 -6.56 -1.41 0.95
CA PHE A 68 -5.24 -1.47 0.32
C PHE A 68 -5.17 -0.65 -0.98
N MET A 69 -6.20 -0.73 -1.82
CA MET A 69 -6.31 0.13 -3.01
C MET A 69 -6.34 1.61 -2.62
N LEU A 70 -7.15 1.96 -1.63
CA LEU A 70 -7.30 3.32 -1.14
C LEU A 70 -5.98 3.86 -0.56
N PHE A 71 -5.26 3.04 0.19
CA PHE A 71 -3.91 3.39 0.66
C PHE A 71 -2.94 3.59 -0.51
N SER A 72 -2.92 2.68 -1.50
CA SER A 72 -2.06 2.78 -2.69
C SER A 72 -2.34 4.03 -3.54
N LEU A 73 -3.58 4.52 -3.55
CA LEU A 73 -3.99 5.75 -4.20
C LEU A 73 -3.46 7.00 -3.45
N LEU A 74 -3.48 6.98 -2.11
CA LEU A 74 -3.21 8.14 -1.28
C LEU A 74 -1.77 8.26 -0.76
N TYR A 75 -1.07 7.15 -0.48
CA TYR A 75 0.11 7.19 0.40
C TYR A 75 1.25 8.05 -0.11
N PHE A 76 1.44 8.14 -1.44
CA PHE A 76 2.44 9.03 -2.01
C PHE A 76 2.28 9.26 -3.51
N PRO A 77 2.58 10.48 -4.02
CA PRO A 77 2.82 10.69 -5.44
C PRO A 77 4.11 9.98 -5.87
N CYS A 78 4.11 9.42 -7.07
CA CYS A 78 5.24 8.67 -7.64
C CYS A 78 6.58 9.44 -7.59
N MET A 79 7.71 8.73 -7.71
CA MET A 79 9.05 9.33 -7.72
C MET A 79 9.19 10.52 -8.69
N ALA A 80 8.48 10.49 -9.83
CA ALA A 80 8.44 11.58 -10.78
C ALA A 80 7.84 12.87 -10.18
N GLY A 81 6.73 12.75 -9.45
CA GLY A 81 6.11 13.89 -8.75
C GLY A 81 7.01 14.45 -7.65
N ILE A 82 7.66 13.57 -6.88
CA ILE A 82 8.62 13.97 -5.84
C ILE A 82 9.83 14.71 -6.44
N ALA A 83 10.34 14.23 -7.58
CA ALA A 83 11.50 14.84 -8.26
C ALA A 83 11.21 16.26 -8.72
N VAL A 84 10.01 16.53 -9.23
CA VAL A 84 9.56 17.88 -9.61
C VAL A 84 9.34 18.73 -8.36
N PHE A 85 8.64 18.21 -7.35
CA PHE A 85 8.38 18.94 -6.10
C PHE A 85 9.66 19.36 -5.37
N ARG A 86 10.67 18.48 -5.39
CA ARG A 86 11.99 18.77 -4.82
C ARG A 86 12.68 19.93 -5.54
N ARG A 87 12.49 20.07 -6.85
CA ARG A 87 13.06 21.16 -7.65
C ARG A 87 12.36 22.50 -7.38
N GLU A 88 11.06 22.50 -7.09
CA GLU A 88 10.28 23.73 -6.88
C GLU A 88 10.21 24.20 -5.43
N ALA A 89 9.92 23.31 -4.47
CA ALA A 89 9.69 23.67 -3.06
C ALA A 89 10.95 23.53 -2.18
N GLY A 90 11.95 22.78 -2.65
CA GLY A 90 13.17 22.47 -1.89
C GLY A 90 13.04 21.24 -0.98
N SER A 91 14.19 20.74 -0.52
CA SER A 91 14.29 19.43 0.14
C SER A 91 13.57 19.35 1.51
N LYS A 92 13.34 20.48 2.20
CA LYS A 92 12.71 20.49 3.53
C LYS A 92 11.19 20.31 3.41
N GLU A 93 10.57 21.09 2.52
CA GLU A 93 9.14 21.02 2.22
C GLU A 93 8.77 19.69 1.55
N MET A 94 9.68 19.13 0.74
CA MET A 94 9.54 17.76 0.22
C MET A 94 9.29 16.78 1.37
N TRP A 95 10.20 16.65 2.34
CA TRP A 95 10.02 15.71 3.46
C TRP A 95 8.75 15.97 4.28
N PHE A 96 8.33 17.23 4.38
CA PHE A 96 7.07 17.59 5.04
C PHE A 96 5.85 17.08 4.26
N GLN A 97 5.81 17.30 2.95
CA GLN A 97 4.77 16.80 2.05
C GLN A 97 4.68 15.27 2.05
N ILE A 98 5.84 14.63 1.96
CA ILE A 98 6.04 13.20 2.08
C ILE A 98 5.38 12.64 3.35
N GLY A 99 5.75 13.20 4.51
CA GLY A 99 5.21 12.78 5.79
C GLY A 99 3.71 13.05 5.89
N TYR A 100 3.27 14.22 5.41
CA TYR A 100 1.86 14.61 5.44
C TYR A 100 0.97 13.68 4.63
N THR A 101 1.38 13.33 3.41
CA THR A 101 0.59 12.47 2.52
C THR A 101 0.53 11.04 3.04
N LEU A 102 1.65 10.53 3.56
CA LEU A 102 1.72 9.21 4.18
C LEU A 102 0.84 9.13 5.44
N LEU A 103 0.88 10.16 6.28
CA LEU A 103 0.05 10.25 7.48
C LEU A 103 -1.42 10.35 7.13
N LEU A 104 -1.77 11.15 6.12
CA LEU A 104 -3.14 11.29 5.63
C LEU A 104 -3.66 9.95 5.10
N ALA A 105 -2.88 9.24 4.27
CA ALA A 105 -3.27 7.92 3.78
C ALA A 105 -3.46 6.92 4.93
N TRP A 106 -2.56 6.92 5.92
CA TRP A 106 -2.68 6.05 7.08
C TRP A 106 -3.95 6.36 7.88
N VAL A 107 -4.26 7.64 8.13
CA VAL A 107 -5.49 8.05 8.84
C VAL A 107 -6.74 7.66 8.05
N VAL A 108 -6.79 7.93 6.75
CA VAL A 108 -7.97 7.60 5.93
C VAL A 108 -8.18 6.08 5.87
N SER A 109 -7.12 5.32 5.65
CA SER A 109 -7.22 3.86 5.61
C SER A 109 -7.55 3.27 6.99
N PHE A 110 -7.10 3.87 8.09
CA PHE A 110 -7.51 3.48 9.45
C PHE A 110 -9.01 3.75 9.67
N VAL A 111 -9.50 4.94 9.28
CA VAL A 111 -10.92 5.30 9.37
C VAL A 111 -11.78 4.36 8.53
N MET A 112 -11.37 4.05 7.29
CA MET A 112 -12.08 3.12 6.42
C MET A 112 -12.13 1.72 7.00
N PHE A 113 -11.03 1.20 7.55
CA PHE A 113 -11.02 -0.10 8.20
C PHE A 113 -11.93 -0.13 9.44
N GLN A 114 -11.92 0.93 10.25
CA GLN A 114 -12.76 1.03 11.44
C GLN A 114 -14.25 1.15 11.10
N ILE A 115 -14.62 1.89 10.05
CA ILE A 115 -15.99 1.98 9.54
C ILE A 115 -16.42 0.62 8.96
N GLY A 116 -15.57 -0.01 8.16
CA GLY A 116 -15.85 -1.31 7.59
C GLY A 116 -16.08 -2.39 8.66
N ARG A 117 -15.26 -2.37 9.73
CA ARG A 117 -15.45 -3.23 10.91
C ARG A 117 -16.72 -2.95 11.72
N LEU A 118 -17.35 -1.79 11.55
CA LEU A 118 -18.60 -1.44 12.22
C LEU A 118 -19.81 -1.99 11.45
N PHE A 119 -19.66 -2.20 10.14
CA PHE A 119 -20.70 -2.71 9.25
C PHE A 119 -20.71 -4.25 9.11
N ILE A 120 -19.71 -4.92 9.67
CA ILE A 120 -19.54 -6.38 9.76
C ILE A 120 -19.76 -6.83 11.20
#